data_AF-A0A350I6Z9-F1
#
_entry.id   AF-A0A350I6Z9-F1
#
_cell.length_a   1.000
_cell.length_b   1.000
_cell.length_c   1.000
_cell.angle_alpha   90.00
_cell.angle_beta   90.00
_cell.angle_gamma   90.00
#
_symmetry.space_group_name_H-M   'P 1'
#
loop_
_entity.id
_entity.type
_entity.pdbx_description
1 polymer ?
#
loop_
_entity_poly.entity_id
_entity_poly.type
_entity_poly.pdbx_seq_one_letter_code
_entity_poly.pdbx_strand_id
1 'polypeptide(L)'
;MEELGIFDVIAQVGAPIAAALFMGGFIFLIIRKIMDDVVGDTQEVKGISSMLITRIKTMNNDMIRIDMSVSTALGLTPDLDRISRAENFVESGSIDARRD
;
A
#
# COMPACT_ATOMS: atom_id res chain seq x y z
N MET A 1 5.12 3.52 -67.29
CA MET A 1 5.09 2.66 -66.10
C MET A 1 6.48 2.80 -65.51
N GLU A 2 6.60 3.60 -64.44
CA GLU A 2 7.89 3.96 -63.85
C GLU A 2 8.43 2.73 -63.10
N GLU A 3 9.57 2.22 -63.55
CA GLU A 3 10.26 1.08 -62.93
C GLU A 3 10.76 1.52 -61.54
N LEU A 4 10.05 1.14 -60.48
CA LEU A 4 10.50 1.36 -59.10
C LEU A 4 11.82 0.61 -58.89
N GLY A 5 12.89 1.37 -58.60
CA GLY A 5 14.20 0.79 -58.32
C GLY A 5 14.17 -0.06 -57.05
N ILE A 6 15.02 -1.08 -56.98
CA ILE A 6 15.07 -1.99 -55.82
C ILE A 6 15.35 -1.24 -54.49
N PHE A 7 16.02 -0.09 -54.58
CA PHE A 7 16.27 0.81 -53.45
C PHE A 7 15.02 1.54 -52.95
N ASP A 8 14.05 1.86 -53.82
CA ASP A 8 12.77 2.47 -53.41
C ASP A 8 11.91 1.47 -52.66
N VAL A 9 11.91 0.22 -53.09
CA VAL A 9 11.23 -0.87 -52.38
C VAL A 9 11.85 -1.04 -50.99
N ILE A 10 13.18 -1.14 -50.89
CA ILE A 10 13.90 -1.27 -49.60
C ILE A 10 13.62 -0.07 -48.68
N ALA A 11 13.61 1.16 -49.23
CA ALA A 11 13.28 2.35 -48.47
C ALA A 11 11.82 2.33 -47.95
N GLN A 12 10.88 1.86 -48.77
CA GLN A 12 9.48 1.72 -48.38
C GLN A 12 9.24 0.64 -47.34
N VAL A 13 10.03 -0.45 -47.28
CA VAL A 13 9.89 -1.48 -46.23
C VAL A 13 10.68 -1.14 -44.96
N GLY A 14 11.74 -0.32 -45.06
CA GLY A 14 12.53 0.11 -43.90
C GLY A 14 11.72 0.99 -42.92
N ALA A 15 10.96 1.95 -43.44
CA ALA A 15 10.10 2.82 -42.64
C ALA A 15 9.05 2.07 -41.78
N PRO A 16 8.26 1.12 -42.31
CA PRO A 16 7.28 0.36 -41.52
C PRO A 16 7.94 -0.58 -40.51
N ILE A 17 9.12 -1.16 -40.80
CA ILE A 17 9.85 -1.99 -39.83
C ILE A 17 10.36 -1.15 -38.67
N ALA A 18 10.95 0.02 -38.95
CA ALA A 18 11.40 0.95 -37.90
C ALA A 18 10.22 1.44 -37.05
N ALA A 19 9.08 1.76 -37.67
CA ALA A 19 7.86 2.14 -36.98
C ALA A 19 7.31 1.02 -36.09
N ALA A 20 7.34 -0.23 -36.56
CA ALA A 20 6.90 -1.39 -35.78
C ALA A 20 7.79 -1.64 -34.56
N LEU A 21 9.12 -1.52 -34.70
CA LEU A 21 10.06 -1.63 -33.57
C LEU A 21 9.83 -0.52 -32.54
N PHE A 22 9.64 0.71 -33.00
CA PHE A 22 9.35 1.84 -32.12
C PHE A 22 8.03 1.65 -31.37
N MET A 23 6.96 1.25 -32.06
CA MET A 23 5.66 0.98 -31.45
C MET A 23 5.70 -0.22 -30.49
N GLY A 24 6.45 -1.27 -30.84
CA GLY A 24 6.66 -2.42 -29.94
C GLY A 24 7.36 -1.98 -28.64
N GLY A 25 8.40 -1.17 -28.74
CA GLY A 25 9.08 -0.60 -27.57
C GLY A 25 8.18 0.33 -26.75
N PHE A 26 7.35 1.14 -27.42
CA PHE A 26 6.41 2.05 -26.77
C PHE A 26 5.32 1.30 -25.99
N ILE A 27 4.72 0.26 -26.57
CA ILE A 27 3.71 -0.57 -25.90
C ILE A 27 4.27 -1.23 -24.64
N PHE A 28 5.52 -1.70 -24.71
CA PHE A 28 6.20 -2.26 -23.54
C PHE A 28 6.29 -1.26 -22.37
N LEU A 29 6.62 0.00 -22.66
CA LEU A 29 6.67 1.05 -21.63
C LEU A 29 5.29 1.31 -20.99
N ILE A 30 4.21 1.30 -21.79
CA ILE A 30 2.85 1.48 -21.27
C ILE A 30 2.45 0.35 -20.33
N ILE A 31 2.69 -0.91 -20.72
CA ILE A 31 2.37 -2.07 -19.88
C ILE A 31 3.14 -2.00 -18.56
N ARG A 32 4.42 -1.64 -18.62
CA ARG A 32 5.24 -1.44 -17.42
C ARG A 32 4.68 -0.34 -16.53
N LYS A 33 4.31 0.81 -17.11
CA LYS A 33 3.75 1.93 -16.35
C LYS A 33 2.46 1.54 -15.63
N ILE A 34 1.55 0.84 -16.31
CA ILE A 34 0.30 0.35 -15.71
C ILE A 34 0.58 -0.59 -14.53
N MET A 35 1.55 -1.49 -14.67
CA MET A 35 1.93 -2.41 -13.58
C MET A 35 2.52 -1.65 -12.38
N ASP A 36 3.41 -0.68 -12.63
CA ASP A 36 4.00 0.15 -11.59
C ASP A 36 2.93 0.99 -10.86
N ASP A 37 1.94 1.50 -11.59
CA ASP A 37 0.82 2.29 -11.03
C ASP A 37 -0.05 1.44 -10.11
N VAL A 38 -0.44 0.23 -10.52
CA VAL A 38 -1.24 -0.68 -9.68
C VAL A 38 -0.49 -1.08 -8.40
N VAL A 39 0.82 -1.28 -8.49
CA VAL A 39 1.66 -1.54 -7.31
C VAL A 39 1.70 -0.32 -6.38
N GLY A 40 1.79 0.88 -6.94
CA GLY A 40 1.72 2.15 -6.19
C GLY A 40 0.40 2.29 -5.42
N ASP A 41 -0.73 2.14 -6.11
CA ASP A 41 -2.08 2.24 -5.52
C ASP A 41 -2.25 1.22 -4.37
N THR A 42 -1.74 0.00 -4.55
CA THR A 42 -1.78 -1.04 -3.52
C THR A 42 -0.99 -0.64 -2.27
N GLN A 43 0.18 0.00 -2.45
CA GLN A 43 0.97 0.50 -1.33
C GLN A 43 0.30 1.66 -0.61
N GLU A 44 -0.37 2.56 -1.34
CA GLU A 44 -1.14 3.66 -0.75
C GLU A 44 -2.26 3.13 0.16
N VAL A 45 -3.09 2.20 -0.34
CA VAL A 45 -4.17 1.58 0.45
C VAL A 45 -3.63 0.86 1.67
N LYS A 46 -2.49 0.17 1.54
CA LYS A 46 -1.79 -0.46 2.68
C LYS A 46 -1.36 0.59 3.70
N GLY A 47 -0.84 1.73 3.26
CA GLY A 47 -0.46 2.85 4.14
C GLY A 47 -1.65 3.40 4.91
N ILE A 48 -2.77 3.67 4.22
CA ILE A 48 -4.02 4.13 4.83
C ILE A 48 -4.53 3.11 5.85
N SER A 49 -4.55 1.83 5.49
CA SER A 49 -4.97 0.74 6.36
C SER A 49 -4.11 0.65 7.62
N SER A 50 -2.79 0.80 7.49
CA SER A 50 -1.87 0.81 8.63
C SER A 50 -2.13 1.97 9.58
N MET A 51 -2.38 3.17 9.06
CA MET A 51 -2.76 4.33 9.89
C MET A 51 -4.09 4.10 10.62
N LEU A 52 -5.06 3.48 9.95
CA LEU A 52 -6.35 3.13 10.55
C LEU A 52 -6.19 2.12 11.68
N ILE A 53 -5.35 1.10 11.48
CA ILE A 53 -5.02 0.10 12.51
C ILE A 53 -4.42 0.78 13.74
N THR A 54 -3.48 1.71 13.56
CA THR A 54 -2.91 2.47 14.69
C THR A 54 -3.98 3.25 15.44
N ARG A 55 -4.89 3.93 14.73
CA ARG A 55 -6.01 4.65 15.38
C ARG A 55 -6.93 3.71 16.15
N ILE A 56 -7.24 2.53 15.60
CA ILE A 56 -8.07 1.52 16.27
C ILE A 56 -7.37 1.00 17.53
N LYS A 57 -6.04 0.81 17.48
CA LYS A 57 -5.26 0.41 18.66
C LYS A 57 -5.30 1.47 19.77
N THR A 58 -5.10 2.75 19.42
CA THR A 58 -5.24 3.85 20.38
C THR A 58 -6.64 3.88 20.99
N MET A 59 -7.68 3.75 20.16
CA MET A 59 -9.07 3.70 20.62
C MET A 59 -9.34 2.52 21.55
N ASN A 60 -8.73 1.36 21.31
CA ASN A 60 -8.87 0.20 22.18
C ASN A 60 -8.27 0.47 23.57
N ASN A 61 -7.10 1.11 23.64
CA ASN A 61 -6.51 1.53 24.92
C ASN A 61 -7.41 2.54 25.65
N ASP A 62 -7.92 3.55 24.94
CA ASP A 62 -8.82 4.55 25.51
C ASP A 62 -10.12 3.92 26.03
N MET A 63 -10.67 2.95 25.30
CA MET A 63 -11.87 2.22 25.72
C MET A 63 -11.66 1.44 27.02
N ILE A 64 -10.49 0.82 27.19
CA ILE A 64 -10.12 0.13 28.45
C ILE A 64 -9.99 1.13 29.59
N ARG A 65 -9.38 2.29 29.35
CA ARG A 65 -9.26 3.37 30.35
C ARG A 65 -10.62 3.91 30.77
N ILE A 66 -11.54 4.08 29.82
CA ILE A 66 -12.91 4.51 30.10
C ILE A 66 -13.62 3.48 30.98
N ASP A 67 -13.55 2.19 30.64
CA ASP A 67 -14.19 1.12 31.42
C ASP A 67 -13.66 1.05 32.87
N MET A 68 -12.36 1.24 33.05
CA MET A 68 -11.73 1.32 34.37
C MET A 68 -12.22 2.55 35.16
N SER A 69 -12.30 3.71 34.51
CA SER A 69 -12.77 4.95 35.14
C SER A 69 -14.23 4.86 35.55
N VAL A 70 -15.07 4.27 34.70
CA VAL A 70 -16.49 4.03 34.97
C VAL A 70 -16.68 3.01 36.09
N SER A 71 -15.94 1.90 36.06
CA SER A 71 -15.98 0.88 37.12
C SER A 71 -15.60 1.47 38.48
N THR A 72 -14.55 2.29 38.51
CA THR A 72 -14.10 2.99 39.73
C THR A 72 -15.15 3.97 40.23
N ALA A 73 -15.80 4.73 39.33
CA ALA A 73 -16.86 5.67 39.69
C ALA A 73 -18.12 4.98 40.24
N LEU A 74 -18.42 3.76 39.77
CA LEU A 74 -19.56 2.95 40.20
C LEU A 74 -19.24 2.01 41.37
N GLY A 75 -18.00 2.03 41.89
CA GLY A 75 -17.56 1.14 42.97
C GLY A 75 -17.48 -0.34 42.59
N LEU A 76 -17.43 -0.64 41.29
CA LEU A 76 -17.27 -1.99 40.75
C LEU A 76 -15.78 -2.32 40.66
N THR A 77 -15.41 -3.55 41.02
CA THR A 77 -14.04 -4.04 40.81
C THR A 77 -13.76 -4.12 39.31
N PRO A 78 -12.74 -3.40 38.79
CA PRO A 78 -12.35 -3.50 37.39
C PRO A 78 -11.87 -4.91 37.06
N ASP A 79 -12.15 -5.39 35.86
CA ASP A 79 -11.70 -6.71 35.39
C ASP A 79 -10.22 -6.67 34.99
N LEU A 80 -9.35 -6.85 35.99
CA LEU A 80 -7.89 -6.78 35.87
C LEU A 80 -7.32 -7.88 34.97
N ASP A 81 -7.98 -9.03 34.83
CA ASP A 81 -7.54 -10.12 33.97
C ASP A 81 -7.79 -9.81 32.48
N ARG A 82 -8.84 -9.03 32.17
CA ARG A 82 -9.07 -8.51 30.82
C ARG A 82 -8.10 -7.38 30.48
N ILE A 83 -7.86 -6.48 31.42
CA ILE A 83 -6.92 -5.36 31.26
C ILE A 83 -5.48 -5.88 31.08
N SER A 84 -5.04 -6.79 31.94
CA SER A 84 -3.70 -7.36 31.88
C SER A 84 -3.47 -8.17 30.61
N ARG A 85 -4.50 -8.76 29.99
CA ARG A 85 -4.38 -9.41 28.66
C ARG A 85 -4.36 -8.41 27.51
N ALA A 86 -5.14 -7.33 27.58
CA ALA A 86 -5.14 -6.30 26.57
C ALA A 86 -3.82 -5.49 26.59
N GLU A 87 -3.28 -5.24 27.78
CA GLU A 87 -1.98 -4.58 27.98
C GLU A 87 -0.79 -5.54 27.80
N ASN A 88 -0.91 -6.85 28.12
CA ASN A 88 0.13 -7.86 27.80
C ASN A 88 0.11 -8.29 26.33
N PHE A 89 -0.87 -7.90 25.54
CA PHE A 89 -0.73 -7.90 24.08
C PHE A 89 0.19 -6.74 23.67
N VAL A 90 1.36 -6.65 24.33
CA VAL A 90 2.50 -5.83 23.94
C VAL A 90 2.98 -6.42 22.62
N GLU A 91 2.51 -5.80 21.56
CA GLU A 91 2.98 -5.95 20.21
C GLU A 91 4.52 -6.00 20.19
N SER A 92 5.08 -7.17 19.87
CA SER A 92 6.50 -7.37 19.52
C SER A 92 7.53 -6.70 20.44
N GLY A 93 7.71 -7.22 21.66
CA GLY A 93 9.01 -7.24 22.35
C GLY A 93 9.73 -5.91 22.60
N SER A 94 9.07 -4.76 22.45
CA SER A 94 9.64 -3.44 22.74
C SER A 94 8.68 -2.65 23.61
N ILE A 95 9.18 -2.22 24.77
CA ILE A 95 8.50 -1.24 25.61
C ILE A 95 8.62 0.09 24.86
N ASP A 96 7.48 0.70 24.55
CA ASP A 96 7.43 2.06 23.98
C ASP A 96 8.25 3.00 24.88
N ALA A 97 9.33 3.56 24.32
CA ALA A 97 10.25 4.44 25.02
C ALA A 97 9.64 5.82 25.35
N ARG A 98 8.39 6.09 24.96
CA ARG A 98 7.58 7.25 25.39
C ARG A 98 6.80 7.00 26.67
N ARG A 99 7.05 5.86 27.32
CA ARG A 99 6.54 5.51 28.64
C ARG A 99 7.50 6.05 29.72
N ASP A 100 7.72 7.35 29.69
CA ASP A 100 8.29 8.20 30.73
C ASP A 100 7.30 9.31 31.10
#